data_AF-A0A496ZQ89-F1
#
_entry.id   AF-A0A496ZQ89-F1
#
_cell.length_a   1.000
_cell.length_b   1.000
_cell.length_c   1.000
_cell.angle_alpha   90.00
_cell.angle_beta   90.00
_cell.angle_gamma   90.00
#
_symmetry.space_group_name_H-M   'P 1'
#
loop_
_entity.id
_entity.type
_entity.pdbx_description
1 polymer ?
#
loop_
_entity_poly.entity_id
_entity_poly.type
_entity_poly.pdbx_seq_one_letter_code
_entity_poly.pdbx_strand_id
1 'polypeptide(L)'
;MLVSFGNSFHTGIVWQETKVVDPTLEYKEILEVVDEQPKIAAQLLDLADWISKYYHCSLGQALSAMLPSAFNIQLQQQVRLIEKKQVPQSDGIPEMIFNELSSLNWQNISEVKTNLKAKASRLNYWLEYLEINQIIEIKRVYDAKIKKKVANFIVRNKLDELPKLTEKQAAAWKIIITEEEAFPLKD
;
A
#
# COMPACT_ATOMS: atom_id res chain seq x y z
N MET A 1 1.30 -10.22 1.35
CA MET A 1 2.78 -10.17 1.22
C MET A 1 3.19 -9.32 0.04
N LEU A 2 4.40 -8.77 0.05
CA LEU A 2 5.03 -8.05 -1.07
C LEU A 2 6.12 -8.92 -1.69
N VAL A 3 6.12 -9.04 -3.02
CA VAL A 3 7.09 -9.86 -3.77
C VAL A 3 7.58 -9.16 -5.05
N SER A 4 8.77 -9.55 -5.49
CA SER A 4 9.40 -9.15 -6.75
C SER A 4 8.98 -10.11 -7.86
N PHE A 5 8.15 -9.65 -8.82
CA PHE A 5 7.73 -10.44 -9.98
C PHE A 5 8.11 -9.72 -11.28
N GLY A 6 8.99 -10.32 -12.07
CA GLY A 6 9.61 -9.64 -13.21
C GLY A 6 10.41 -8.41 -12.76
N ASN A 7 10.13 -7.25 -13.37
CA ASN A 7 10.73 -5.95 -13.01
C ASN A 7 9.74 -5.07 -12.24
N SER A 8 8.80 -5.66 -11.50
CA SER A 8 7.79 -4.92 -10.71
C SER A 8 7.54 -5.59 -9.36
N PHE A 9 7.06 -4.77 -8.42
CA PHE A 9 6.64 -5.24 -7.11
C PHE A 9 5.13 -5.48 -7.11
N HIS A 10 4.71 -6.60 -6.54
CA HIS A 10 3.31 -7.01 -6.48
C HIS A 10 2.91 -7.43 -5.08
N THR A 11 1.66 -7.13 -4.72
CA THR A 11 1.03 -7.68 -3.52
C THR A 11 0.44 -9.05 -3.84
N GLY A 12 0.79 -10.04 -3.03
CA GLY A 12 0.28 -11.41 -3.11
C GLY A 12 -0.48 -11.82 -1.85
N ILE A 13 -1.37 -12.79 -2.00
CA ILE A 13 -2.06 -13.48 -0.90
C ILE A 13 -1.36 -14.82 -0.70
N VAL A 14 -0.97 -15.12 0.54
CA VAL A 14 -0.39 -16.43 0.89
C VAL A 14 -1.53 -17.42 1.01
N TRP A 15 -1.48 -18.49 0.21
CA TRP A 15 -2.51 -19.54 0.23
C TRP A 15 -2.20 -20.63 1.24
N GLN A 16 -0.96 -21.15 1.21
CA GLN A 16 -0.52 -22.24 2.05
C GLN A 16 1.00 -22.15 2.25
N GLU A 17 1.46 -22.47 3.46
CA GLU A 17 2.88 -22.67 3.75
C GLU A 17 3.28 -24.11 3.44
N THR A 18 4.46 -24.30 2.86
CA THR A 18 5.04 -25.63 2.62
C THR A 18 6.49 -25.67 3.09
N LYS A 19 6.89 -26.82 3.66
CA LYS A 19 8.29 -27.14 3.96
C LYS A 19 8.93 -28.01 2.88
N VAL A 20 8.12 -28.52 1.95
CA VAL A 20 8.58 -29.30 0.80
C VAL A 20 8.77 -28.33 -0.35
N VAL A 21 10.02 -28.11 -0.72
CA VAL A 21 10.45 -27.24 -1.81
C VAL A 21 11.16 -28.08 -2.87
N ASP A 22 10.94 -27.76 -4.14
CA ASP A 22 11.61 -28.44 -5.25
C ASP A 22 13.04 -27.91 -5.37
N PRO A 23 14.08 -28.73 -5.16
CA PRO A 23 15.46 -28.27 -5.21
C PRO A 23 15.91 -27.84 -6.61
N THR A 24 15.14 -28.15 -7.66
CA THR A 24 15.45 -27.74 -9.04
C THR A 24 14.98 -26.32 -9.38
N LEU A 25 14.17 -25.71 -8.50
CA LEU A 25 13.63 -24.37 -8.70
C LEU A 25 14.37 -23.35 -7.85
N GLU A 26 14.65 -22.19 -8.44
CA GLU A 26 15.10 -21.02 -7.70
C GLU A 26 13.89 -20.22 -7.20
N TYR A 27 13.82 -20.06 -5.88
CA TYR A 27 12.76 -19.30 -5.24
C TYR A 27 13.28 -17.90 -4.88
N LYS A 28 12.50 -16.88 -5.25
CA LYS A 28 12.73 -15.53 -4.76
C LYS A 28 12.26 -15.40 -3.31
N GLU A 29 12.94 -14.56 -2.56
CA GLU A 29 12.53 -14.22 -1.19
C GLU A 29 11.26 -13.37 -1.18
N ILE A 30 10.50 -13.51 -0.09
CA ILE A 30 9.39 -12.60 0.21
C ILE A 30 9.99 -11.31 0.76
N LEU A 31 9.74 -10.19 0.09
CA LEU A 31 10.29 -8.89 0.50
C LEU A 31 9.70 -8.44 1.83
N GLU A 32 8.40 -8.63 2.01
CA GLU A 32 7.72 -8.24 3.25
C GLU A 32 6.38 -8.97 3.43
N VAL A 33 6.03 -9.26 4.69
CA VAL A 33 4.71 -9.75 5.08
C VAL A 33 3.90 -8.55 5.59
N VAL A 34 2.87 -8.15 4.85
CA VAL A 34 2.10 -6.92 5.13
C VAL A 34 1.04 -7.11 6.23
N ASP A 35 0.58 -8.35 6.44
CA ASP A 35 -0.45 -8.68 7.41
C ASP A 35 0.06 -9.79 8.33
N GLU A 36 0.07 -9.54 9.65
CA GLU A 36 0.48 -10.53 10.65
C GLU A 36 -0.56 -11.64 10.85
N GLN A 37 -1.83 -11.34 10.55
CA GLN A 37 -2.95 -12.27 10.70
C GLN A 37 -3.81 -12.30 9.43
N PRO A 38 -4.46 -13.44 9.12
CA PRO A 38 -5.35 -13.54 7.97
C PRO A 38 -6.50 -12.53 8.07
N LYS A 39 -6.59 -11.61 7.11
CA LYS A 39 -7.70 -10.64 7.00
C LYS A 39 -8.89 -11.15 6.20
N ILE A 40 -8.73 -12.30 5.53
CA ILE A 40 -9.78 -12.93 4.72
C ILE A 40 -10.28 -14.15 5.47
N ALA A 41 -11.60 -14.25 5.66
CA ALA A 41 -12.22 -15.40 6.30
C ALA A 41 -12.00 -16.68 5.47
N ALA A 42 -11.77 -17.81 6.13
CA ALA A 42 -11.52 -19.10 5.49
C ALA A 42 -12.63 -19.49 4.49
N GLN A 43 -13.90 -19.25 4.85
CA GLN A 43 -15.06 -19.52 3.98
C GLN A 43 -15.01 -18.75 2.65
N LEU A 44 -14.43 -17.55 2.62
CA LEU A 44 -14.25 -16.78 1.39
C LEU A 44 -13.12 -17.35 0.53
N LEU A 45 -12.08 -17.91 1.15
CA LEU A 45 -11.02 -18.62 0.43
C LEU A 45 -11.57 -19.88 -0.21
N ASP A 46 -12.36 -20.68 0.52
CA ASP A 46 -13.01 -21.88 -0.01
C ASP A 46 -13.94 -21.54 -1.19
N LEU A 47 -14.69 -20.45 -1.07
CA LEU A 47 -15.53 -19.96 -2.15
C LEU A 47 -14.71 -19.53 -3.37
N ALA A 48 -13.58 -18.84 -3.17
CA ALA A 48 -12.70 -18.44 -4.27
C ALA A 48 -12.10 -19.65 -5.00
N ASP A 49 -11.70 -20.69 -4.25
CA ASP A 49 -11.23 -21.95 -4.81
C ASP A 49 -12.34 -22.64 -5.63
N TRP A 50 -13.55 -22.73 -5.09
CA TRP A 50 -14.71 -23.27 -5.81
C TRP A 50 -15.00 -22.50 -7.10
N ILE A 51 -15.03 -21.16 -7.05
CA ILE A 51 -15.24 -20.31 -8.24
C ILE A 51 -14.17 -20.57 -9.29
N SER A 52 -12.90 -20.63 -8.87
CA SER A 52 -11.76 -20.85 -9.78
C SER A 52 -11.89 -22.17 -10.53
N LYS A 53 -12.28 -23.24 -9.83
CA LYS A 53 -12.49 -24.57 -10.40
C LYS A 53 -13.72 -24.63 -11.29
N TYR A 54 -14.84 -24.08 -10.83
CA TYR A 54 -16.11 -24.12 -11.56
C TYR A 54 -16.04 -23.34 -12.88
N TYR A 55 -15.49 -22.13 -12.84
CA TYR A 55 -15.38 -21.26 -14.01
C TYR A 55 -14.03 -21.37 -14.76
N HIS A 56 -13.17 -22.30 -14.36
CA HIS A 56 -11.86 -22.55 -14.99
C HIS A 56 -11.00 -21.28 -15.12
N CYS A 57 -11.03 -20.41 -14.09
CA CYS A 57 -10.18 -19.23 -14.02
C CYS A 57 -9.08 -19.42 -12.97
N SER A 58 -8.08 -18.52 -12.93
CA SER A 58 -7.05 -18.63 -11.91
C SER A 58 -7.59 -18.22 -10.53
N LEU A 59 -7.06 -18.83 -9.48
CA LEU A 59 -7.43 -18.50 -8.11
C LEU A 59 -7.22 -17.00 -7.79
N GLY A 60 -6.16 -16.40 -8.32
CA GLY A 60 -5.90 -14.97 -8.19
C GLY A 60 -6.96 -14.09 -8.87
N GLN A 61 -7.48 -14.50 -10.02
CA GLN A 61 -8.57 -13.78 -10.69
C GLN A 61 -9.88 -13.88 -9.88
N ALA A 62 -10.22 -15.07 -9.39
CA ALA A 62 -11.38 -15.27 -8.53
C ALA A 62 -11.29 -14.38 -7.26
N LEU A 63 -10.16 -14.43 -6.55
CA LEU A 63 -9.92 -13.60 -5.38
C LEU A 63 -9.98 -12.10 -5.70
N SER A 64 -9.36 -11.65 -6.78
CA SER A 64 -9.36 -10.23 -7.17
C SER A 64 -10.76 -9.73 -7.55
N ALA A 65 -11.64 -10.60 -8.06
CA ALA A 65 -13.01 -10.23 -8.39
C ALA A 65 -13.92 -10.20 -7.14
N MET A 66 -13.66 -11.08 -6.17
CA MET A 66 -14.42 -11.16 -4.92
C MET A 66 -14.05 -10.09 -3.89
N LEU A 67 -12.76 -9.78 -3.78
CA LEU A 67 -12.26 -8.93 -2.71
C LEU A 67 -12.45 -7.44 -3.05
N PRO A 68 -12.92 -6.62 -2.09
CA PRO A 68 -12.97 -5.18 -2.26
C PRO A 68 -11.61 -4.60 -2.64
N SER A 69 -11.62 -3.53 -3.44
CA SER A 69 -10.38 -2.80 -3.78
C SER A 69 -9.64 -2.21 -2.56
N ALA A 70 -10.28 -2.21 -1.38
CA ALA A 70 -9.70 -1.92 -0.08
C ALA A 70 -8.50 -2.78 0.28
N PHE A 71 -8.49 -4.04 -0.17
CA PHE A 71 -7.42 -4.99 0.07
C PHE A 71 -6.18 -4.69 -0.79
N ASN A 72 -6.30 -3.83 -1.80
CA ASN A 72 -5.14 -3.36 -2.55
C ASN A 72 -4.40 -2.30 -1.74
N ILE A 73 -3.23 -2.67 -1.27
CA ILE A 73 -2.34 -1.80 -0.50
C ILE A 73 -1.60 -0.86 -1.45
N GLN A 74 -1.54 0.43 -1.12
CA GLN A 74 -0.65 1.35 -1.83
C GLN A 74 0.72 1.34 -1.15
N LEU A 75 1.70 0.81 -1.88
CA LEU A 75 3.09 0.79 -1.46
C LEU A 75 3.72 2.16 -1.74
N GLN A 76 4.09 2.88 -0.68
CA GLN A 76 4.99 4.02 -0.75
C GLN A 76 6.39 3.57 -0.32
N GLN A 77 7.40 3.90 -1.11
CA GLN A 77 8.77 3.49 -0.82
C GLN A 77 9.69 4.70 -0.83
N GLN A 78 10.47 4.82 0.23
CA GLN A 78 11.59 5.73 0.30
C GLN A 78 12.89 4.93 0.31
N VAL A 79 13.92 5.46 -0.33
CA VAL A 79 15.24 4.86 -0.40
C VAL A 79 16.28 5.87 0.08
N ARG A 80 17.29 5.38 0.81
CA ARG A 80 18.50 6.15 1.11
C ARG A 80 19.73 5.28 1.00
N LEU A 81 20.87 5.92 0.84
CA LEU A 81 22.16 5.25 0.95
C LEU A 81 22.54 5.11 2.43
N ILE A 82 22.96 3.91 2.86
CA ILE A 82 23.35 3.66 4.25
C ILE A 82 24.75 4.21 4.49
N GLU A 83 25.71 3.76 3.67
CA GLU A 83 27.13 4.09 3.78
C GLU A 83 27.72 4.16 2.37
N LYS A 84 28.77 4.98 2.19
CA LYS A 84 29.55 5.02 0.94
C LYS A 84 30.42 3.78 0.81
N LYS A 85 29.79 2.63 0.59
CA LYS A 85 30.43 1.36 0.24
C LYS A 85 30.77 1.32 -1.24
N GLN A 86 31.69 0.43 -1.60
CA GLN A 86 31.98 0.16 -3.00
C GLN A 86 30.75 -0.46 -3.66
N VAL A 87 30.36 0.14 -4.77
CA VAL A 87 29.31 -0.36 -5.63
C VAL A 87 29.89 -1.49 -6.49
N PRO A 88 29.17 -2.60 -6.72
CA PRO A 88 29.65 -3.65 -7.62
C PRO A 88 29.91 -3.08 -9.02
N GLN A 89 31.11 -3.35 -9.57
CA GLN A 89 31.40 -3.06 -10.98
C GLN A 89 30.43 -3.85 -11.85
N SER A 90 29.64 -3.15 -12.65
CA SER A 90 28.57 -3.77 -13.46
C SER A 90 28.19 -2.90 -14.66
N ASP A 91 26.94 -3.05 -15.14
CA ASP A 91 26.36 -2.37 -16.29
C ASP A 91 26.19 -0.83 -16.12
N GLY A 92 26.77 -0.22 -15.07
CA GLY A 92 26.71 1.22 -14.79
C GLY A 92 25.46 1.68 -14.04
N ILE A 93 24.43 0.82 -13.92
CA ILE A 93 23.16 1.15 -13.23
C ILE A 93 23.37 1.36 -11.73
N PRO A 94 24.09 0.49 -11.00
CA PRO A 94 24.36 0.68 -9.58
C PRO A 94 25.06 2.00 -9.29
N GLU A 95 26.00 2.42 -10.15
CA GLU A 95 26.72 3.69 -10.03
C GLU A 95 25.78 4.88 -10.23
N MET A 96 24.83 4.79 -11.16
CA MET A 96 23.79 5.81 -11.33
C MET A 96 22.89 5.93 -10.09
N ILE A 97 22.45 4.80 -9.53
CA ILE A 97 21.64 4.77 -8.29
C ILE A 97 22.45 5.40 -7.15
N PHE A 98 23.72 5.03 -7.00
CA PHE A 98 24.60 5.57 -5.98
C PHE A 98 24.78 7.08 -6.09
N ASN A 99 24.98 7.59 -7.31
CA ASN A 99 25.14 9.02 -7.56
C ASN A 99 23.87 9.81 -7.25
N GLU A 100 22.70 9.29 -7.63
CA GLU A 100 21.39 9.89 -7.32
C GLU A 100 21.14 9.93 -5.79
N LEU A 101 21.53 8.87 -5.08
CA LEU A 101 21.36 8.75 -3.62
C LEU A 101 22.52 9.34 -2.81
N SER A 102 23.44 10.06 -3.44
CA SER A 102 24.65 10.61 -2.82
C SER A 102 24.37 11.61 -1.68
N SER A 103 23.17 12.18 -1.63
CA SER A 103 22.71 13.11 -0.58
C SER A 103 22.52 12.46 0.79
N LEU A 104 22.57 11.11 0.90
CA LEU A 104 22.35 10.32 2.11
C LEU A 104 20.96 10.51 2.78
N ASN A 105 20.06 11.26 2.15
CA ASN A 105 18.72 11.52 2.64
C ASN A 105 17.71 10.53 2.06
N TRP A 106 16.56 10.40 2.72
CA TRP A 106 15.42 9.63 2.22
C TRP A 106 14.83 10.31 0.98
N GLN A 107 14.72 9.56 -0.11
CA GLN A 107 14.13 10.01 -1.38
C GLN A 107 13.04 9.04 -1.81
N ASN A 108 11.99 9.54 -2.48
CA ASN A 108 10.94 8.67 -3.02
C ASN A 108 11.47 7.80 -4.16
N ILE A 109 11.24 6.49 -4.10
CA ILE A 109 11.66 5.57 -5.17
C ILE A 109 10.97 5.90 -6.50
N SER A 110 9.74 6.41 -6.49
CA SER A 110 9.03 6.84 -7.71
C SER A 110 9.71 8.03 -8.41
N GLU A 111 10.26 8.96 -7.63
CA GLU A 111 11.03 10.12 -8.12
C GLU A 111 12.39 9.68 -8.63
N VAL A 112 13.13 8.87 -7.87
CA VAL A 112 14.41 8.28 -8.29
C VAL A 112 14.25 7.50 -9.61
N LYS A 113 13.21 6.65 -9.71
CA LYS A 113 12.85 5.96 -10.95
C LYS A 113 12.59 6.93 -12.10
N THR A 114 11.94 8.04 -11.80
CA THR A 114 11.63 9.09 -12.78
C THR A 114 12.87 9.82 -13.26
N ASN A 115 13.83 10.10 -12.37
CA ASN A 115 15.08 10.76 -12.73
C ASN A 115 15.98 9.85 -13.58
N LEU A 116 15.90 8.53 -13.35
CA LEU A 116 16.69 7.52 -14.06
C LEU A 116 16.01 6.98 -15.35
N LYS A 117 14.84 7.51 -15.73
CA LYS A 117 13.81 6.95 -16.66
C LYS A 117 14.22 6.41 -18.05
N ALA A 118 15.47 6.48 -18.50
CA ALA A 118 15.78 6.22 -19.92
C ALA A 118 16.65 4.98 -20.23
N LYS A 119 17.32 4.33 -19.26
CA LYS A 119 18.32 3.29 -19.61
C LYS A 119 18.42 2.02 -18.75
N ALA A 120 17.60 1.85 -17.70
CA ALA A 120 17.79 0.74 -16.76
C ALA A 120 16.64 -0.29 -16.78
N SER A 121 16.70 -1.27 -17.69
CA SER A 121 15.77 -2.42 -17.74
C SER A 121 15.80 -3.32 -16.49
N ARG A 122 16.73 -3.06 -15.56
CA ARG A 122 17.00 -3.83 -14.35
C ARG A 122 17.06 -2.98 -13.08
N LEU A 123 16.47 -1.77 -13.09
CA LEU A 123 16.56 -0.88 -11.92
C LEU A 123 16.00 -1.54 -10.65
N ASN A 124 14.86 -2.22 -10.71
CA ASN A 124 14.30 -2.86 -9.51
C ASN A 124 15.17 -4.04 -9.04
N TYR A 125 15.77 -4.78 -9.97
CA TYR A 125 16.74 -5.82 -9.64
C TYR A 125 17.93 -5.23 -8.88
N TRP A 126 18.49 -4.10 -9.34
CA TRP A 126 19.61 -3.46 -8.64
C TRP A 126 19.20 -2.85 -7.31
N LEU A 127 18.01 -2.28 -7.18
CA LEU A 127 17.49 -1.83 -5.88
C LEU A 127 17.37 -2.99 -4.88
N GLU A 128 16.82 -4.12 -5.31
CA GLU A 128 16.71 -5.35 -4.50
C GLU A 128 18.10 -5.88 -4.12
N TYR A 129 19.03 -5.97 -5.08
CA TYR A 129 20.40 -6.39 -4.84
C TYR A 129 21.12 -5.47 -3.84
N LEU A 130 21.06 -4.15 -4.03
CA LEU A 130 21.74 -3.19 -3.18
C LEU A 130 21.16 -3.15 -1.76
N GLU A 131 19.86 -3.42 -1.61
CA GLU A 131 19.20 -3.55 -0.31
C GLU A 131 19.66 -4.81 0.42
N ILE A 132 19.67 -5.97 -0.25
CA ILE A 132 20.16 -7.24 0.31
C ILE A 132 21.62 -7.11 0.76
N ASN A 133 22.45 -6.40 -0.01
CA ASN A 133 23.86 -6.16 0.30
C ASN A 133 24.08 -5.01 1.31
N GLN A 134 23.02 -4.45 1.90
CA GLN A 134 23.09 -3.38 2.91
C GLN A 134 23.91 -2.15 2.44
N ILE A 135 23.77 -1.80 1.16
CA ILE A 135 24.34 -0.58 0.57
C ILE A 135 23.30 0.54 0.62
N ILE A 136 22.04 0.19 0.36
CA ILE A 136 20.90 1.08 0.48
C ILE A 136 19.91 0.53 1.50
N GLU A 137 19.08 1.42 2.03
CA GLU A 137 17.95 1.07 2.89
C GLU A 137 16.68 1.50 2.17
N ILE A 138 15.67 0.61 2.14
CA ILE A 138 14.36 0.93 1.59
C ILE A 138 13.33 0.87 2.72
N LYS A 139 12.76 2.03 3.03
CA LYS A 139 11.61 2.13 3.94
C LYS A 139 10.33 1.98 3.14
N ARG A 140 9.50 1.02 3.54
CA ARG A 140 8.18 0.75 2.93
C ARG A 140 7.10 1.24 3.89
N VAL A 141 6.15 2.01 3.36
CA VAL A 141 4.97 2.47 4.09
C VAL A 141 3.75 2.03 3.32
N TYR A 142 2.82 1.39 4.02
CA TYR A 142 1.58 0.84 3.47
C TYR A 142 0.41 1.71 3.87
N ASP A 143 -0.14 2.45 2.93
CA ASP A 143 -1.41 3.15 3.15
C ASP A 143 -2.58 2.24 2.73
N ALA A 144 -3.58 2.13 3.61
CA ALA A 144 -4.86 1.55 3.24
C ALA A 144 -5.52 2.46 2.19
N LYS A 145 -5.85 1.91 1.02
CA LYS A 145 -6.51 2.67 -0.06
C LYS A 145 -7.84 3.29 0.39
N ILE A 146 -8.51 2.68 1.38
CA ILE A 146 -9.64 3.30 2.06
C ILE A 146 -9.12 4.20 3.18
N LYS A 147 -8.98 5.50 2.86
CA LYS A 147 -8.97 6.54 3.87
C LYS A 147 -10.35 6.59 4.51
N LYS A 148 -10.44 6.58 5.85
CA LYS A 148 -11.71 6.78 6.55
C LYS A 148 -12.35 8.06 5.99
N LYS A 149 -13.56 7.96 5.45
CA LYS A 149 -14.32 9.15 5.10
C LYS A 149 -14.67 9.87 6.39
N VAL A 150 -14.12 11.06 6.57
CA VAL A 150 -14.50 11.97 7.65
C VAL A 150 -15.56 12.90 7.09
N ALA A 151 -16.68 13.01 7.80
CA ALA A 151 -17.68 14.04 7.56
C ALA A 151 -17.63 15.02 8.74
N ASN A 152 -17.83 16.30 8.46
CA ASN A 152 -17.93 17.30 9.51
C ASN A 152 -19.32 17.21 10.14
N PHE A 153 -19.38 17.17 11.47
CA PHE A 153 -20.63 17.14 12.21
C PHE A 153 -20.76 18.38 13.08
N ILE A 154 -22.00 18.85 13.24
CA ILE A 154 -22.35 19.84 14.25
C ILE A 154 -22.83 19.07 15.48
N VAL A 155 -22.09 19.20 16.58
CA VAL A 155 -22.51 18.72 17.90
C VAL A 155 -23.07 19.90 18.67
N ARG A 156 -24.23 19.72 19.30
CA ARG A 156 -24.87 20.77 20.09
C ARG A 156 -24.05 21.01 21.35
N ASN A 157 -23.57 22.24 21.52
CA ASN A 157 -23.11 22.69 22.83
C ASN A 157 -24.33 23.17 23.64
N LYS A 158 -24.39 22.88 24.94
CA LYS A 158 -25.43 23.44 25.81
C LYS A 158 -25.18 24.93 25.94
N LEU A 159 -26.14 25.73 25.51
CA LEU A 159 -26.17 27.19 25.72
C LEU A 159 -27.30 27.51 26.68
N ASP A 160 -27.04 28.37 27.65
CA ASP A 160 -28.03 28.76 28.67
C ASP A 160 -29.14 29.65 28.08
N GLU A 161 -28.82 30.48 27.07
CA GLU A 161 -29.80 31.30 26.34
C GLU A 161 -29.50 31.33 24.84
N LEU A 162 -30.55 31.20 24.02
CA LEU A 162 -30.46 31.29 22.56
C LEU A 162 -30.43 32.77 22.12
N PRO A 163 -29.45 33.20 21.30
CA PRO A 163 -29.44 34.55 20.74
C PRO A 163 -30.60 34.75 19.77
N LYS A 164 -30.94 36.02 19.46
CA LYS A 164 -31.94 36.35 18.43
C LYS A 164 -31.50 35.77 17.07
N LEU A 165 -32.23 34.75 16.61
CA LEU A 165 -32.01 34.11 15.32
C LEU A 165 -32.78 34.85 14.21
N THR A 166 -32.15 34.98 13.05
CA THR A 166 -32.84 35.37 11.81
C THR A 166 -33.76 34.25 11.31
N GLU A 167 -34.71 34.55 10.42
CA GLU A 167 -35.65 33.56 9.90
C GLU A 167 -34.97 32.31 9.31
N LYS A 168 -33.88 32.50 8.55
CA LYS A 168 -33.08 31.39 7.99
C LYS A 168 -32.40 30.56 9.07
N GLN A 169 -31.88 31.20 10.11
CA GLN A 169 -31.22 30.52 11.23
C GLN A 169 -32.22 29.75 12.09
N ALA A 170 -33.44 30.28 12.29
CA ALA A 170 -34.50 29.61 13.03
C ALA A 170 -35.01 28.35 12.30
N ALA A 171 -35.13 28.41 10.96
CA ALA A 171 -35.47 27.26 10.14
C ALA A 171 -34.40 26.16 10.21
N ALA A 172 -33.11 26.53 10.10
CA ALA A 172 -32.00 25.60 10.26
C ALA A 172 -31.93 25.01 11.68
N TRP A 173 -32.16 25.82 12.70
CA TRP A 173 -32.17 25.39 14.11
C TRP A 173 -33.25 24.34 14.39
N LYS A 174 -34.47 24.50 13.83
CA LYS A 174 -35.53 23.48 13.95
C LYS A 174 -35.14 22.14 13.34
N ILE A 175 -34.48 22.17 12.19
CA ILE A 175 -34.00 20.95 11.52
C ILE A 175 -32.93 20.28 12.39
N ILE A 176 -31.97 21.06 12.90
CA ILE A 176 -30.89 20.58 13.77
C ILE A 176 -31.43 20.02 15.11
N ILE A 177 -32.51 20.59 15.67
CA ILE A 177 -33.16 20.10 16.92
C ILE A 177 -33.84 18.74 16.75
N THR A 178 -34.30 18.41 15.54
CA THR A 178 -35.11 17.21 15.30
C THR A 178 -34.27 15.91 15.32
N GLU A 179 -32.95 15.99 15.09
CA GLU A 179 -32.05 14.83 15.10
C GLU A 179 -31.30 14.68 16.44
N GLU A 180 -31.30 13.49 17.05
CA GLU A 180 -30.92 13.30 18.46
C GLU A 180 -29.43 13.47 18.80
N GLU A 181 -28.46 13.22 17.91
CA GLU A 181 -27.05 13.11 18.35
C GLU A 181 -26.00 13.90 17.55
N ALA A 182 -26.10 14.05 16.22
CA ALA A 182 -25.16 14.87 15.44
C ALA A 182 -25.71 15.18 14.04
N PHE A 183 -25.69 16.45 13.63
CA PHE A 183 -26.18 16.85 12.30
C PHE A 183 -25.00 16.90 11.30
N PRO A 184 -25.02 16.14 10.20
CA PRO A 184 -23.95 16.16 9.20
C PRO A 184 -23.97 17.49 8.42
N LEU A 185 -22.82 18.17 8.34
CA LEU A 185 -22.63 19.25 7.38
C LEU A 185 -22.53 18.62 5.98
N LYS A 186 -23.38 19.09 5.06
CA LYS A 186 -23.32 18.71 3.66
C LYS A 186 -22.00 19.22 3.07
N ASP A 187 -21.26 18.33 2.38
CA ASP A 187 -20.04 18.69 1.64
C ASP A 187 -20.29 19.73 0.54
#